data_AF-A0A8J1UH17-F1
#
_entry.id   AF-A0A8J1UH17-F1
#
_cell.length_a   1.000
_cell.length_b   1.000
_cell.length_c   1.000
_cell.angle_alpha   90.00
_cell.angle_beta   90.00
_cell.angle_gamma   90.00
#
_symmetry.space_group_name_H-M   'P 1'
#
loop_
_entity.id
_entity.type
_entity.pdbx_description
1 polymer ?
#
loop_
_entity_poly.entity_id
_entity_poly.type
_entity_poly.pdbx_seq_one_letter_code
_entity_poly.pdbx_strand_id
1 'polypeptide(L)'
;MGSSTNATVKVPVSTSPPDSEEQLGALGFNYWKLMGDNECMVKSNIINWISCSQAGGSIMEEDKDGPIRCKVIKVISTDFPECKDVTPTEVHWHEWCGPDLQIDGTDYLQFDANSVGCNPTCTWDPCGQGQETRYVKGVDFPHGNVYVR
;
A
#
# COMPACT_ATOMS: atom_id res chain seq x y z
N MET A 1 -10.69 -10.80 -32.66
CA MET A 1 -9.36 -10.16 -32.62
C MET A 1 -9.53 -8.80 -31.98
N GLY A 2 -9.48 -8.75 -30.64
CA GLY A 2 -9.51 -7.50 -29.87
C GLY A 2 -8.10 -7.23 -29.39
N SER A 3 -7.51 -6.15 -29.89
CA SER A 3 -6.12 -5.76 -29.62
C SER A 3 -5.90 -5.53 -28.14
N SER A 4 -5.10 -6.40 -27.51
CA SER A 4 -4.56 -6.23 -26.16
C SER A 4 -3.61 -5.04 -26.14
N THR A 5 -4.04 -3.90 -25.61
CA THR A 5 -3.11 -2.86 -25.20
C THR A 5 -2.38 -3.36 -23.95
N ASN A 6 -1.13 -3.80 -24.14
CA ASN A 6 -0.23 -4.15 -23.04
C ASN A 6 -0.16 -2.97 -22.06
N ALA A 7 -0.72 -3.18 -20.86
CA ALA A 7 -0.52 -2.27 -19.75
C ALA A 7 0.96 -2.26 -19.37
N THR A 8 1.57 -1.08 -19.32
CA THR A 8 2.94 -0.91 -18.83
C THR A 8 2.90 -1.00 -17.30
N VAL A 9 3.03 -2.22 -16.78
CA VAL A 9 3.28 -2.45 -15.35
C VAL A 9 4.64 -1.82 -15.03
N LYS A 10 4.67 -0.84 -14.12
CA LYS A 10 5.91 -0.11 -13.78
C LYS A 10 6.89 -0.94 -12.95
N VAL A 11 6.39 -2.04 -12.37
CA VAL A 11 7.17 -3.02 -11.61
C VAL A 11 6.83 -4.43 -12.10
N PRO A 12 7.79 -5.32 -12.42
CA PRO A 12 7.47 -6.68 -12.82
C PRO A 12 6.66 -7.41 -11.74
N VAL A 13 5.60 -8.12 -12.12
CA VAL A 13 4.94 -9.07 -11.22
C VAL A 13 5.93 -10.18 -10.92
N SER A 14 6.36 -10.29 -9.66
CA SER A 14 7.28 -11.33 -9.24
C SER A 14 6.53 -12.61 -8.89
N THR A 15 7.14 -13.75 -9.21
CA THR A 15 6.70 -15.07 -8.70
C THR A 15 7.53 -15.54 -7.51
N SER A 16 8.57 -14.78 -7.16
CA SER A 16 9.41 -15.00 -5.99
C SER A 16 9.33 -13.81 -5.03
N PRO A 17 9.37 -14.00 -3.70
CA PRO A 17 9.52 -12.91 -2.76
C PRO A 17 10.76 -12.06 -3.08
N PRO A 18 10.75 -10.74 -2.84
CA PRO A 18 11.98 -9.94 -2.90
C PRO A 18 13.04 -10.47 -1.94
N ASP A 19 14.30 -10.50 -2.37
CA ASP A 19 15.43 -10.97 -1.56
C ASP A 19 15.92 -9.89 -0.57
N SER A 20 15.50 -8.63 -0.77
CA SER A 20 15.81 -7.49 0.10
C SER A 20 14.70 -6.43 0.08
N GLU A 21 14.71 -5.53 1.07
CA GLU A 21 13.74 -4.42 1.17
C GLU A 21 13.89 -3.39 0.03
N GLU A 22 15.06 -3.32 -0.59
CA GLU A 22 15.37 -2.38 -1.67
C GLU A 22 15.01 -2.91 -3.06
N GLN A 23 14.75 -4.22 -3.17
CA GLN A 23 14.35 -4.83 -4.42
C GLN A 23 12.91 -4.45 -4.74
N LEU A 24 12.73 -3.69 -5.83
CA LEU A 24 11.41 -3.29 -6.30
C LEU A 24 10.61 -4.48 -6.82
N GLY A 25 9.30 -4.39 -6.63
CA GLY A 25 8.33 -5.39 -7.03
C GLY A 25 7.72 -6.12 -5.83
N ALA A 26 6.58 -6.74 -6.08
CA ALA A 26 5.91 -7.59 -5.12
C ALA A 26 5.53 -8.90 -5.77
N LEU A 27 5.28 -9.90 -4.93
CA LEU A 27 4.54 -11.08 -5.37
C LEU A 27 3.15 -10.65 -5.86
N GLY A 28 2.62 -11.34 -6.86
CA GLY A 28 1.23 -11.13 -7.28
C GLY A 28 0.27 -11.25 -6.08
N PHE A 29 -0.76 -10.41 -6.04
CA PHE A 29 -1.69 -10.32 -4.91
C PHE A 29 -2.37 -11.65 -4.58
N ASN A 30 -2.66 -12.46 -5.61
CA ASN A 30 -3.12 -13.84 -5.49
C ASN A 30 -2.25 -14.75 -4.59
N TYR A 31 -0.97 -14.43 -4.40
CA TYR A 31 -0.08 -15.16 -3.49
C TYR A 31 -0.13 -14.66 -2.04
N TRP A 32 -0.59 -13.43 -1.80
CA TRP A 32 -0.56 -12.82 -0.47
C TRP A 32 -1.47 -13.57 0.51
N LYS A 33 -2.65 -14.00 0.04
CA LYS A 33 -3.56 -14.87 0.79
C LYS A 33 -2.95 -16.22 1.20
N LEU A 34 -1.97 -16.72 0.46
CA LEU A 34 -1.31 -17.99 0.76
C LEU A 34 -0.21 -17.85 1.81
N MET A 35 0.28 -16.63 2.06
CA MET A 35 1.42 -16.36 2.93
C MET A 35 1.03 -15.80 4.30
N GLY A 36 -0.17 -15.23 4.43
CA GLY A 36 -0.62 -14.63 5.68
C GLY A 36 -2.09 -14.92 5.95
N ASP A 37 -2.42 -15.04 7.23
CA ASP A 37 -3.76 -15.42 7.66
C ASP A 37 -4.64 -14.19 7.87
N ASN A 38 -4.14 -13.07 8.44
CA ASN A 38 -4.99 -11.90 8.76
C ASN A 38 -4.26 -10.57 9.07
N GLU A 39 -2.92 -10.53 9.12
CA GLU A 39 -2.16 -9.37 9.59
C GLU A 39 -1.16 -8.89 8.55
N CYS A 40 -1.00 -7.58 8.40
CA CYS A 40 0.14 -7.01 7.70
C CYS A 40 0.86 -5.94 8.50
N MET A 41 2.09 -5.68 8.09
CA MET A 41 2.85 -4.52 8.49
C MET A 41 3.33 -3.79 7.24
N VAL A 42 3.08 -2.49 7.19
CA VAL A 42 3.69 -1.60 6.21
C VAL A 42 4.88 -0.93 6.87
N LYS A 43 6.04 -1.09 6.25
CA LYS A 43 7.28 -0.41 6.61
C LYS A 43 7.63 0.56 5.49
N SER A 44 8.04 1.78 5.82
CA SER A 44 8.51 2.75 4.83
C SER A 44 9.53 3.69 5.45
N ASN A 45 10.40 4.27 4.64
CA ASN A 45 11.31 5.35 5.05
C ASN A 45 10.73 6.76 4.82
N ILE A 46 9.52 6.89 4.24
CA ILE A 46 8.88 8.18 3.95
C ILE A 46 7.52 8.39 4.63
N ILE A 47 6.92 7.34 5.19
CA ILE A 47 5.68 7.39 5.98
C ILE A 47 5.75 6.51 7.23
N ASN A 48 4.85 6.77 8.18
CA ASN A 48 4.73 5.99 9.42
C ASN A 48 4.56 4.50 9.15
N TRP A 49 5.20 3.68 9.99
CA TRP A 49 4.99 2.24 9.94
C TRP A 49 3.66 1.93 10.61
N ILE A 50 2.89 1.08 9.97
CA ILE A 50 1.59 0.64 10.47
C ILE A 50 1.53 -0.88 10.52
N SER A 51 0.82 -1.40 11.51
CA SER A 51 0.43 -2.80 11.58
C SER A 51 -1.09 -2.87 11.52
N CYS A 52 -1.62 -3.67 10.60
CA CYS A 52 -3.04 -3.78 10.31
C CYS A 52 -3.51 -5.23 10.44
N SER A 53 -4.76 -5.39 10.85
CA SER A 53 -5.49 -6.66 10.90
C SER A 53 -6.84 -6.53 10.21
N GLN A 54 -7.32 -7.62 9.61
CA GLN A 54 -8.64 -7.66 8.99
C GLN A 54 -9.76 -7.36 10.01
N ALA A 55 -10.77 -6.58 9.60
CA ALA A 55 -11.99 -6.33 10.39
C ALA A 55 -13.27 -6.38 9.55
N GLY A 56 -13.18 -6.90 8.33
CA GLY A 56 -14.24 -6.99 7.32
C GLY A 56 -13.66 -6.97 5.92
N GLY A 57 -12.71 -6.05 5.68
CA GLY A 57 -11.87 -6.03 4.48
C GLY A 57 -10.55 -6.79 4.67
N SER A 58 -9.82 -6.99 3.56
CA SER A 58 -8.50 -7.64 3.53
C SER A 58 -7.58 -7.05 2.48
N ILE A 59 -6.32 -6.83 2.86
CA ILE A 59 -5.22 -6.42 1.96
C ILE A 59 -4.62 -7.61 1.21
N MET A 60 -4.92 -8.84 1.65
CA MET A 60 -4.36 -10.07 1.07
C MET A 60 -5.33 -10.77 0.13
N GLU A 61 -6.62 -10.45 0.21
CA GLU A 61 -7.66 -11.07 -0.61
C GLU A 61 -8.19 -10.04 -1.60
N GLU A 62 -7.91 -10.26 -2.89
CA GLU A 62 -8.47 -9.47 -3.99
C GLU A 62 -10.00 -9.36 -3.87
N ASP A 63 -10.54 -8.19 -4.21
CA ASP A 63 -11.97 -7.83 -4.14
C ASP A 63 -12.62 -7.90 -2.75
N LYS A 64 -11.82 -7.95 -1.67
CA LYS A 64 -12.33 -7.95 -0.28
C LYS A 64 -12.20 -6.58 0.36
N ASP A 65 -13.00 -5.64 -0.15
CA ASP A 65 -13.13 -4.29 0.38
C ASP A 65 -13.68 -4.27 1.81
N GLY A 66 -13.35 -3.21 2.53
CA GLY A 66 -14.03 -2.84 3.76
C GLY A 66 -13.10 -2.60 4.95
N PRO A 67 -13.61 -2.70 6.18
CA PRO A 67 -12.90 -2.18 7.34
C PRO A 67 -11.69 -3.03 7.71
N ILE A 68 -10.62 -2.34 8.12
CA ILE A 68 -9.41 -2.89 8.73
C ILE A 68 -9.13 -2.18 10.05
N ARG A 69 -8.28 -2.76 10.89
CA ARG A 69 -7.81 -2.13 12.13
C ARG A 69 -6.32 -1.95 12.07
N CYS A 70 -5.86 -0.72 12.14
CA CYS A 70 -4.45 -0.40 12.08
C CYS A 70 -3.98 0.31 13.35
N LYS A 71 -2.67 0.23 13.60
CA LYS A 71 -1.96 1.01 14.62
C LYS A 71 -0.64 1.51 14.07
N VAL A 72 -0.26 2.74 14.42
CA VAL A 72 1.11 3.21 14.19
C VAL A 72 2.05 2.45 15.11
N ILE A 73 3.08 1.84 14.54
CA ILE A 73 4.12 1.12 15.30
C ILE A 73 5.46 1.84 15.31
N LYS A 74 5.65 2.81 14.38
CA LYS A 74 6.81 3.70 14.36
C LYS A 74 6.47 4.99 13.61
N VAL A 75 6.77 6.13 14.22
CA VAL A 75 6.63 7.45 13.58
C VAL A 75 7.86 7.74 12.73
N ILE A 76 7.63 8.03 11.45
CA ILE A 76 8.64 8.42 10.45
C ILE A 76 8.38 9.84 9.97
N SER A 77 7.11 10.20 9.80
CA SER A 77 6.63 11.49 9.30
C SER A 77 6.73 12.60 10.35
N THR A 78 7.93 12.85 10.89
CA THR A 78 8.16 13.83 11.97
C THR A 78 7.86 15.27 11.56
N ASP A 79 7.87 15.55 10.25
CA ASP A 79 7.51 16.86 9.69
C ASP A 79 6.00 17.13 9.75
N PHE A 80 5.18 16.12 10.05
CA PHE A 80 3.71 16.16 10.14
C PHE A 80 3.24 15.61 11.51
N PRO A 81 3.56 16.27 12.63
CA PRO A 81 3.33 15.76 13.98
C PRO A 81 1.85 15.51 14.32
N GLU A 82 0.93 16.23 13.67
CA GLU A 82 -0.52 16.04 13.78
C GLU A 82 -1.00 14.67 13.25
N CYS A 83 -0.16 13.97 12.49
CA CYS A 83 -0.49 12.70 11.84
C CYS A 83 0.18 11.49 12.50
N LYS A 84 0.85 11.69 13.64
CA LYS A 84 1.65 10.65 14.32
C LYS A 84 0.84 9.44 14.79
N ASP A 85 -0.46 9.61 15.04
CA ASP A 85 -1.38 8.58 15.54
C ASP A 85 -2.47 8.22 14.51
N VAL A 86 -2.38 8.78 13.30
CA VAL A 86 -3.36 8.55 12.23
C VAL A 86 -3.07 7.21 11.56
N THR A 87 -4.12 6.45 11.28
CA THR A 87 -4.04 5.14 10.62
C THR A 87 -5.21 4.93 9.69
N PRO A 88 -5.03 4.17 8.59
CA PRO A 88 -6.15 3.80 7.74
C PRO A 88 -7.16 2.92 8.47
N THR A 89 -8.41 3.03 8.05
CA THR A 89 -9.56 2.30 8.61
C THR A 89 -10.20 1.35 7.61
N GLU A 90 -9.81 1.45 6.35
CA GLU A 90 -10.46 0.74 5.24
C GLU A 90 -9.40 0.26 4.25
N VAL A 91 -9.70 -0.83 3.55
CA VAL A 91 -9.01 -1.24 2.34
C VAL A 91 -10.01 -1.23 1.18
N HIS A 92 -9.55 -0.77 0.02
CA HIS A 92 -10.31 -0.84 -1.22
C HIS A 92 -9.45 -1.47 -2.32
N TRP A 93 -10.08 -2.25 -3.20
CA TRP A 93 -9.43 -2.96 -4.29
C TRP A 93 -9.80 -2.38 -5.63
N HIS A 94 -8.77 -2.14 -6.43
CA HIS A 94 -8.92 -1.73 -7.81
C HIS A 94 -8.52 -2.89 -8.74
N GLU A 95 -9.43 -3.27 -9.64
CA GLU A 95 -9.35 -4.39 -10.59
C GLU A 95 -8.01 -4.47 -11.38
N TRP A 96 -7.28 -3.35 -11.53
CA TRP A 96 -6.05 -3.26 -12.34
C TRP A 96 -4.83 -2.69 -11.61
N CYS A 97 -4.96 -2.31 -10.35
CA CYS A 97 -3.97 -1.50 -9.64
C CYS A 97 -3.45 -2.18 -8.38
N GLY A 98 -4.32 -2.92 -7.69
CA GLY A 98 -4.04 -3.48 -6.36
C GLY A 98 -4.89 -2.80 -5.28
N PRO A 99 -4.56 -3.08 -4.01
CA PRO A 99 -5.26 -2.49 -2.89
C PRO A 99 -4.72 -1.09 -2.57
N ASP A 100 -5.56 -0.28 -1.96
CA ASP A 100 -5.18 0.94 -1.26
C ASP A 100 -5.80 0.97 0.15
N LEU A 101 -5.18 1.73 1.03
CA LEU A 101 -5.61 1.93 2.41
C LEU A 101 -6.18 3.32 2.53
N GLN A 102 -7.36 3.44 3.11
CA GLN A 102 -8.13 4.69 3.15
C GLN A 102 -8.59 5.07 4.56
N ILE A 103 -8.90 6.35 4.72
CA ILE A 103 -9.66 6.94 5.84
C ILE A 103 -10.85 7.67 5.24
N ASP A 104 -12.06 7.25 5.57
CA ASP A 104 -13.32 7.87 5.11
C ASP A 104 -13.35 8.09 3.58
N GLY A 105 -12.93 7.07 2.82
CA GLY A 105 -12.87 7.09 1.35
C GLY A 105 -11.72 7.91 0.75
N THR A 106 -10.74 8.32 1.57
CA THR A 106 -9.59 9.11 1.15
C THR A 106 -8.28 8.35 1.34
N ASP A 107 -7.42 8.33 0.32
CA ASP A 107 -6.19 7.57 0.32
C ASP A 107 -5.21 7.99 1.44
N TYR A 108 -4.79 6.99 2.21
CA TYR A 108 -3.65 7.04 3.12
C TYR A 108 -2.40 6.44 2.44
N LEU A 109 -2.56 5.29 1.78
CA LEU A 109 -1.48 4.58 1.09
C LEU A 109 -2.00 3.77 -0.08
N GLN A 110 -1.40 3.93 -1.25
CA GLN A 110 -1.80 3.19 -2.46
C GLN A 110 -0.70 2.21 -2.90
N PHE A 111 -1.05 0.94 -3.12
CA PHE A 111 -0.14 -0.11 -3.60
C PHE A 111 -0.29 -0.35 -5.10
N ASP A 112 -0.06 0.70 -5.90
CA ASP A 112 -0.21 0.63 -7.35
C ASP A 112 0.94 -0.09 -8.05
N ALA A 113 0.61 -1.17 -8.78
CA ALA A 113 1.56 -1.85 -9.66
C ALA A 113 1.54 -1.31 -11.12
N ASN A 114 0.49 -0.58 -11.51
CA ASN A 114 0.19 -0.26 -12.90
C ASN A 114 0.04 1.26 -13.13
N SER A 115 0.45 1.72 -14.32
CA SER A 115 0.38 3.13 -14.71
C SER A 115 -0.75 3.47 -15.68
N VAL A 116 -1.54 2.47 -16.09
CA VAL A 116 -2.64 2.61 -17.04
C VAL A 116 -3.95 2.25 -16.35
N GLY A 117 -4.88 3.21 -16.25
CA GLY A 117 -6.18 3.03 -15.61
C GLY A 117 -6.18 3.20 -14.08
N CYS A 118 -5.00 3.36 -13.48
CA CYS A 118 -4.80 3.65 -12.06
C CYS A 118 -4.47 5.14 -11.87
N ASN A 119 -4.70 5.67 -10.66
CA ASN A 119 -4.28 7.03 -10.35
C ASN A 119 -2.75 7.13 -10.54
N PRO A 120 -2.22 7.95 -11.46
CA PRO A 120 -0.79 7.97 -11.75
C PRO A 120 0.08 8.43 -10.58
N THR A 121 -0.54 9.02 -9.56
CA THR A 121 0.08 9.55 -8.36
C THR A 121 -0.14 8.58 -7.22
N CYS A 122 0.92 7.83 -6.87
CA CYS A 122 0.90 7.03 -5.65
C CYS A 122 0.67 7.96 -4.46
N THR A 123 -0.45 7.81 -3.76
CA THR A 123 -0.69 8.57 -2.53
C THR A 123 0.11 7.96 -1.38
N TRP A 124 0.92 8.81 -0.75
CA TRP A 124 1.62 8.53 0.50
C TRP A 124 1.31 9.70 1.45
N ASP A 125 0.18 9.62 2.15
CA ASP A 125 -0.30 10.66 3.06
C ASP A 125 -0.48 10.08 4.47
N PRO A 126 0.46 10.35 5.41
CA PRO A 126 0.40 9.85 6.78
C PRO A 126 -0.82 10.41 7.55
N CYS A 127 -1.54 11.37 6.98
CA CYS A 127 -2.75 11.96 7.54
C CYS A 127 -4.04 11.44 6.91
N GLY A 128 -3.95 10.65 5.83
CA GLY A 128 -5.10 10.13 5.08
C GLY A 128 -6.05 11.19 4.54
N GLN A 129 -5.52 12.30 4.04
CA GLN A 129 -6.27 13.41 3.44
C GLN A 129 -6.11 13.47 1.92
N GLY A 130 -5.56 12.42 1.30
CA GLY A 130 -5.38 12.33 -0.15
C GLY A 130 -4.33 13.30 -0.67
N GLN A 131 -3.42 13.76 0.19
CA GLN A 131 -2.38 14.70 -0.20
C GLN A 131 -1.12 13.98 -0.67
N GLU A 132 -1.03 13.83 -1.99
CA GLU A 132 0.07 13.15 -2.71
C GLU A 132 1.48 13.66 -2.38
N THR A 133 1.63 14.86 -1.82
CA THR A 133 2.94 15.47 -1.53
C THR A 133 3.32 15.39 -0.05
N ARG A 134 2.45 14.87 0.82
CA ARG A 134 2.62 14.92 2.27
C ARG A 134 3.42 13.72 2.79
N TYR A 135 4.67 13.60 2.40
CA TYR A 135 5.59 12.55 2.88
C TYR A 135 6.97 13.13 3.19
N VAL A 136 7.79 12.40 3.94
CA VAL A 136 9.15 12.87 4.32
C VAL A 136 10.00 13.08 3.06
N LYS A 137 10.58 14.27 2.92
CA LYS A 137 11.42 14.64 1.77
C LYS A 137 12.91 14.44 2.07
N GLY A 138 13.72 14.41 1.01
CA GLY A 138 15.18 14.32 1.16
C GLY A 138 15.67 12.96 1.68
N VAL A 139 14.84 11.92 1.54
CA VAL A 139 15.20 10.54 1.89
C VAL A 139 15.87 9.89 0.68
N ASP A 140 17.05 9.34 0.89
CA ASP A 140 17.73 8.53 -0.13
C ASP A 140 16.94 7.25 -0.39
N PHE A 141 16.69 6.95 -1.67
CA PHE A 141 15.99 5.75 -2.13
C PHE A 141 14.64 5.53 -1.39
N PRO A 142 13.62 6.38 -1.64
CA PRO A 142 12.32 6.26 -0.98
C PRO A 142 11.61 4.96 -1.39
N HIS A 143 11.16 4.18 -0.41
CA HIS A 143 10.50 2.90 -0.64
C HIS A 143 9.52 2.52 0.49
N GLY A 144 8.72 1.50 0.24
CA GLY A 144 7.88 0.85 1.24
C GLY A 144 7.81 -0.66 1.00
N ASN A 145 7.56 -1.40 2.07
CA ASN A 145 7.47 -2.85 2.08
C ASN A 145 6.20 -3.27 2.81
N VAL A 146 5.53 -4.29 2.27
CA VAL A 146 4.39 -4.94 2.92
C VAL A 146 4.85 -6.32 3.39
N TYR A 147 4.72 -6.54 4.69
CA TYR A 147 4.93 -7.82 5.34
C TYR A 147 3.57 -8.42 5.64
N VAL A 148 3.33 -9.66 5.20
CA VAL A 148 2.07 -10.38 5.44
C VAL A 148 2.30 -11.53 6.42
N ARG A 149 1.31 -11.79 7.29
CA ARG A 149 1.32 -12.81 8.34
C ARG A 149 -0.08 -13.35 8.62
#